data_AF-A0A1Q9UVG1-F1
#
_entry.id   AF-A0A1Q9UVG1-F1
#
_cell.length_a   1.000
_cell.length_b   1.000
_cell.length_c   1.000
_cell.angle_alpha   90.00
_cell.angle_beta   90.00
_cell.angle_gamma   90.00
#
_symmetry.space_group_name_H-M   'P 1'
#
loop_
_entity.id
_entity.type
_entity.pdbx_description
1 polymer ?
#
loop_
_entity_poly.entity_id
_entity_poly.type
_entity_poly.pdbx_seq_one_letter_code
_entity_poly.pdbx_strand_id
1 'polypeptide(L)' 'MRCAIIGCGQIAHEYLTTLQRAADLTIIACADIDISTATKFAEHHGIPEFARPATFSLTARSTSP' A
#
# COMPACT_ATOMS: atom_id res chain seq x y z
N MET A 1 -1.57 13.59 0.99
CA MET A 1 -1.71 12.85 -0.28
C MET A 1 -1.89 11.37 0.02
N ARG A 2 -2.84 10.69 -0.62
CA ARG A 2 -3.10 9.26 -0.44
C ARG A 2 -2.46 8.49 -1.58
N CYS A 3 -1.68 7.47 -1.27
CA CYS A 3 -0.90 6.72 -2.26
C CYS A 3 -1.10 5.21 -2.11
N ALA A 4 -0.82 4.53 -3.21
CA ALA A 4 -0.63 3.08 -3.24
C ALA A 4 0.76 2.71 -3.72
N ILE A 5 1.21 1.53 -3.30
CA ILE A 5 2.45 0.92 -3.78
C ILE A 5 2.11 -0.23 -4.71
N ILE A 6 2.68 -0.23 -5.91
CA ILE A 6 2.57 -1.34 -6.86
C ILE A 6 3.95 -2.00 -6.95
N GLY A 7 4.03 -3.28 -6.58
CA GLY A 7 5.26 -4.04 -6.38
C GLY A 7 5.66 -4.06 -4.90
N CYS A 8 5.62 -5.24 -4.28
CA CYS A 8 5.85 -5.46 -2.85
C CYS A 8 7.15 -6.23 -2.57
N GLY A 9 8.17 -6.02 -3.41
CA GLY A 9 9.50 -6.61 -3.24
C GLY A 9 10.39 -5.87 -2.23
N GLN A 10 11.62 -6.36 -2.06
CA GLN A 10 12.58 -5.86 -1.05
C GLN A 10 12.75 -4.33 -1.08
N ILE A 11 12.89 -3.73 -2.27
CA ILE A 11 13.08 -2.29 -2.41
C ILE A 11 11.86 -1.49 -1.92
N ALA A 12 10.65 -2.03 -2.09
CA ALA A 12 9.44 -1.38 -1.62
C ALA A 12 9.41 -1.25 -0.08
N HIS A 13 10.01 -2.18 0.65
CA HIS A 13 10.13 -2.07 2.12
C HIS A 13 10.91 -0.82 2.51
N GLU A 14 12.07 -0.58 1.89
CA GLU A 14 12.91 0.57 2.19
C GLU A 14 12.19 1.89 1.89
N TYR A 15 11.55 1.99 0.73
CA TYR A 15 10.74 3.16 0.39
C TYR A 15 9.62 3.37 1.42
N LEU A 16 8.93 2.31 1.82
CA LEU A 16 7.80 2.46 2.73
C LEU A 16 8.21 2.98 4.09
N THR A 17 9.32 2.50 4.65
CA THR A 17 9.80 3.01 5.94
C THR A 17 10.08 4.51 5.92
N THR A 18 10.50 5.05 4.77
CA THR A 18 10.70 6.48 4.59
C THR A 18 9.35 7.20 4.41
N LEU A 19 8.51 6.69 3.50
CA LEU A 19 7.24 7.32 3.15
C LEU A 19 6.24 7.34 4.31
N GLN A 20 6.22 6.33 5.18
CA GLN A 20 5.35 6.29 6.37
C GLN A 20 5.67 7.38 7.40
N ARG A 21 6.87 7.97 7.34
CA ARG A 21 7.28 9.07 8.22
C ARG A 21 6.96 10.45 7.62
N ALA A 22 6.59 10.52 6.35
CA ALA A 22 6.25 11.79 5.71
C ALA A 22 4.86 12.25 6.16
N ALA A 23 4.78 13.44 6.75
CA ALA A 23 3.55 13.95 7.37
C ALA A 23 2.42 14.23 6.36
N ASP A 24 2.77 14.43 5.11
CA ASP A 24 1.84 14.76 4.02
C ASP A 24 1.48 13.54 3.16
N LEU A 25 1.90 12.34 3.54
CA LEU A 25 1.68 11.10 2.79
C LEU A 25 0.99 10.04 3.66
N THR A 26 0.02 9.36 3.06
CA THR A 26 -0.61 8.19 3.66
C THR A 26 -0.64 7.07 2.64
N ILE A 27 0.08 6.00 2.92
CA ILE A 27 -0.01 4.76 2.14
C ILE A 27 -1.29 4.05 2.58
N ILE A 28 -2.23 3.93 1.66
CA ILE A 28 -3.55 3.36 1.95
C ILE A 28 -3.76 1.99 1.31
N ALA A 29 -2.89 1.59 0.39
CA ALA A 29 -3.05 0.33 -0.31
C ALA A 29 -1.73 -0.17 -0.91
N CYS A 30 -1.62 -1.47 -1.15
CA CYS A 30 -0.52 -2.06 -1.93
C CYS A 30 -1.01 -3.11 -2.93
N ALA A 31 -0.21 -3.42 -3.94
CA ALA A 31 -0.51 -4.48 -4.88
C ALA A 31 0.75 -5.20 -5.36
N ASP A 32 0.62 -6.49 -5.60
CA ASP A 32 1.67 -7.32 -6.22
C ASP A 32 1.04 -8.40 -7.11
N ILE A 33 1.75 -8.82 -8.15
CA ILE A 33 1.29 -9.90 -9.04
C ILE A 33 1.04 -11.18 -8.25
N ASP A 34 1.86 -11.43 -7.23
CA ASP A 34 1.62 -12.44 -6.22
C ASP A 34 0.81 -11.86 -5.05
N ILE A 35 -0.45 -12.29 -4.95
CA ILE A 35 -1.34 -11.85 -3.87
C ILE A 35 -0.77 -12.20 -2.49
N SER A 36 -0.05 -13.30 -2.34
CA SER A 36 0.52 -13.69 -1.05
C SER A 36 1.62 -12.73 -0.60
N THR A 37 2.39 -12.21 -1.55
CA THR A 37 3.39 -11.17 -1.32
C THR A 37 2.71 -9.85 -0.95
N ALA A 38 1.67 -9.43 -1.66
CA ALA A 38 0.91 -8.23 -1.32
C ALA A 38 0.28 -8.30 0.08
N THR A 39 -0.33 -9.44 0.44
CA THR A 39 -0.94 -9.65 1.77
C THR A 39 0.10 -9.54 2.88
N LYS A 40 1.22 -10.26 2.79
CA LYS A 40 2.29 -10.22 3.80
C LYS A 40 2.88 -8.81 3.93
N PHE A 41 3.04 -8.11 2.81
CA PHE A 41 3.54 -6.74 2.80
C PHE A 41 2.57 -5.79 3.50
N ALA A 42 1.27 -5.92 3.23
CA ALA A 42 0.23 -5.12 3.87
C ALA A 42 0.18 -5.35 5.38
N GLU A 43 0.21 -6.61 5.82
CA GLU A 43 0.24 -6.99 7.23
C GLU A 43 1.49 -6.43 7.94
N HIS A 44 2.66 -6.61 7.34
CA HIS A 44 3.93 -6.16 7.92
C HIS A 44 3.98 -4.63 8.13
N HIS A 45 3.39 -3.87 7.20
CA HIS A 45 3.46 -2.41 7.21
C HIS A 45 2.16 -1.73 7.68
N GLY A 46 1.13 -2.48 8.06
CA GLY A 46 -0.15 -1.92 8.49
C GLY A 46 -0.94 -1.21 7.39
N ILE A 47 -0.82 -1.67 6.14
CA ILE A 47 -1.54 -1.09 5.00
C ILE A 47 -2.96 -1.69 4.94
N PRO A 48 -4.02 -0.87 4.86
CA PRO A 48 -5.38 -1.36 5.04
C PRO A 48 -5.96 -2.09 3.82
N GLU A 49 -5.43 -1.90 2.62
CA GLU A 49 -5.93 -2.52 1.39
C GLU A 49 -4.82 -3.21 0.61
N PHE A 50 -5.09 -4.40 0.08
CA PHE A 50 -4.17 -5.11 -0.81
C PHE A 50 -4.90 -5.86 -1.92
N ALA A 51 -4.31 -5.95 -3.10
CA ALA A 51 -4.87 -6.71 -4.23
C ALA A 51 -3.81 -7.09 -5.27
N ARG A 52 -4.23 -7.78 -6.33
CA ARG A 52 -3.41 -7.90 -7.55
C ARG A 52 -3.50 -6.60 -8.36
N PRO A 53 -2.46 -6.18 -9.10
CA PRO A 53 -2.49 -4.98 -9.92
C PRO A 53 -3.67 -4.92 -10.89
N ALA A 54 -4.01 -6.05 -11.53
CA ALA A 54 -5.11 -6.14 -12.48
C ALA A 54 -6.50 -5.92 -11.86
N THR A 55 -6.64 -6.11 -10.55
CA THR A 55 -7.89 -5.92 -9.80
C THR A 55 -7.79 -4.75 -8.83
N PHE A 56 -6.73 -3.95 -8.93
CA PHE A 56 -6.44 -2.89 -7.98
C PHE A 56 -7.34 -1.68 -8.27
N SER A 57 -8.23 -1.38 -7.32
CA SER A 57 -9.16 -0.25 -7.42
C SER A 57 -9.09 0.57 -6.14
N LEU A 58 -8.46 1.73 -6.21
CA LEU A 58 -8.49 2.72 -5.14
C LEU A 58 -9.84 3.44 -5.17
N THR A 59 -10.84 2.90 -4.49
CA THR A 59 -12.02 3.71 -4.18
C THR A 59 -11.64 4.67 -3.07
N ALA A 60 -11.60 5.96 -3.35
CA ALA A 60 -11.47 6.99 -2.33
C ALA A 60 -12.70 6.93 -1.41
N ARG A 61 -12.67 6.08 -0.38
CA ARG A 61 -13.61 6.24 0.74
C ARG A 61 -13.25 7.56 1.40
N SER A 62 -14.09 8.56 1.16
CA SER A 62 -14.14 9.80 1.93
C SER A 62 -14.68 9.43 3.30
N THR A 63 -13.80 9.18 4.26
CA THR A 63 -14.17 9.33 5.67
C THR A 63 -14.22 10.83 5.94
N SER A 64 -15.38 11.43 5.66
CA SER A 64 -15.77 12.73 6.22
C SER A 64 -16.33 12.50 7.63
N PRO A 65 -16.22 13.49 8.53
CA PRO A 65 -16.00 13.33 9.97
C PRO A 65 -17.17 12.73 10.74
#